data_AF-A0A1X2DBY6-F1
#
_entry.id   AF-A0A1X2DBY6-F1
#
_cell.length_a   1.000
_cell.length_b   1.000
_cell.length_c   1.000
_cell.angle_alpha   90.00
_cell.angle_beta   90.00
_cell.angle_gamma   90.00
#
_symmetry.space_group_name_H-M   'P 1'
#
loop_
_entity.id
_entity.type
_entity.pdbx_description
1 polymer ?
#
loop_
_entity_poly.entity_id
_entity_poly.type
_entity_poly.pdbx_seq_one_letter_code
_entity_poly.pdbx_strand_id
1 'polypeptide(L)'
;MALSHGGQRKSSFADSSARTGFSPDNRAILRSRKDRMMVNVDNGLQAQSGPEAWGAEDALRAGRRAEQARRLARAAQRSAASSLDISADSHERTANAYDEAARRDGRRADEWRGRAVRHREYAAEDRRMAQRLRRMAESDPWGFGAGEAIWSGRRIYGID
;
A
#
# COMPACT_ATOMS: atom_id res chain seq x y z
N MET A 1 12.86 -3.30 -64.60
CA MET A 1 12.96 -2.27 -63.54
C MET A 1 12.94 -2.98 -62.20
N ALA A 2 14.09 -2.97 -61.53
CA ALA A 2 14.29 -3.50 -60.18
C ALA A 2 14.15 -2.37 -59.15
N LEU A 3 14.36 -2.71 -57.86
CA LEU A 3 14.20 -1.94 -56.61
C LEU A 3 12.81 -2.20 -55.98
N SER A 4 12.63 -2.55 -54.70
CA SER A 4 13.36 -2.07 -53.53
C SER A 4 13.02 -2.88 -52.26
N HIS A 5 14.06 -3.35 -51.55
CA HIS A 5 14.23 -3.39 -50.09
C HIS A 5 13.16 -4.04 -49.18
N GLY A 6 13.29 -5.35 -48.96
CA GLY A 6 12.75 -6.04 -47.79
C GLY A 6 13.69 -5.92 -46.58
N GLY A 7 13.41 -4.94 -45.70
CA GLY A 7 14.16 -4.67 -44.48
C GLY A 7 13.79 -5.60 -43.32
N GLN A 8 14.83 -6.07 -42.64
CA GLN A 8 14.80 -6.98 -41.50
C GLN A 8 14.05 -6.43 -40.28
N ARG A 9 13.29 -7.28 -39.60
CA ARG A 9 13.08 -7.19 -38.14
C ARG A 9 13.30 -8.57 -37.52
N LYS A 10 14.51 -8.78 -37.00
CA LYS A 10 14.86 -9.88 -36.12
C LYS A 10 14.11 -9.69 -34.80
N SER A 11 13.10 -10.50 -34.54
CA SER A 11 12.45 -10.60 -33.24
C SER A 11 13.35 -11.43 -32.31
N SER A 12 14.05 -10.76 -31.39
CA SER A 12 14.69 -11.37 -30.24
C SER A 12 13.61 -11.78 -29.23
N PHE A 13 13.09 -12.99 -29.36
CA PHE A 13 12.37 -13.67 -28.28
C PHE A 13 13.41 -14.17 -27.29
N ALA A 14 13.55 -13.46 -26.16
CA ALA A 14 14.31 -13.93 -25.02
C ALA A 14 13.50 -15.04 -24.32
N ASP A 15 13.90 -16.27 -24.57
CA ASP A 15 13.46 -17.47 -23.87
C ASP A 15 14.14 -17.49 -22.48
N SER A 16 13.40 -17.10 -21.44
CA SER A 16 13.84 -17.15 -20.04
C SER A 16 13.43 -18.49 -19.43
N SER A 17 14.10 -19.57 -19.85
CA SER A 17 14.04 -20.85 -19.16
C SER A 17 14.98 -20.84 -17.96
N ALA A 18 14.41 -20.59 -16.77
CA ALA A 18 15.09 -20.75 -15.49
C ALA A 18 15.43 -22.24 -15.28
N ARG A 19 16.67 -22.59 -15.64
CA ARG A 19 17.29 -23.88 -15.42
C ARG A 19 17.68 -23.98 -13.94
N THR A 20 16.80 -24.52 -13.11
CA THR A 20 17.12 -24.95 -11.74
C THR A 20 18.05 -26.16 -11.80
N GLY A 21 19.36 -25.89 -11.80
CA GLY A 21 20.40 -26.89 -11.62
C GLY A 21 20.38 -27.44 -10.20
N PHE A 22 19.98 -28.69 -10.07
CA PHE A 22 20.14 -29.52 -8.88
C PHE A 22 21.64 -29.85 -8.75
N SER A 23 22.30 -29.28 -7.74
CA SER A 23 23.72 -29.54 -7.46
C SER A 23 23.83 -30.53 -6.28
N PRO A 24 24.50 -31.69 -6.45
CA PRO A 24 24.61 -32.71 -5.43
C PRO A 24 25.95 -32.61 -4.69
N ASP A 25 26.04 -31.75 -3.66
CA ASP A 25 27.20 -31.75 -2.76
C ASP A 25 26.79 -31.34 -1.33
N ASN A 26 26.17 -32.29 -0.63
CA ASN A 26 25.70 -32.13 0.75
C ASN A 26 26.36 -33.18 1.68
N ARG A 27 27.70 -33.15 1.78
CA ARG A 27 28.42 -34.11 2.64
C ARG A 27 29.59 -33.59 3.48
N ALA A 28 29.71 -32.28 3.68
CA ALA A 28 30.82 -31.70 4.45
C ALA A 28 30.44 -30.75 5.61
N ILE A 29 29.17 -30.70 6.04
CA ILE A 29 28.74 -29.78 7.13
C ILE A 29 28.18 -30.55 8.33
N LEU A 30 28.92 -31.56 8.81
CA LEU A 30 28.63 -32.28 10.06
C LEU A 30 29.89 -32.50 10.90
N ARG A 31 30.77 -31.49 11.00
CA ARG A 31 31.91 -31.50 11.93
C ARG A 31 32.22 -30.16 12.63
N SER A 32 31.24 -29.28 12.79
CA SER A 32 31.43 -28.05 13.60
C SER A 32 30.33 -27.82 14.64
N ARG A 33 29.81 -28.90 15.24
CA ARG A 33 28.75 -28.82 16.26
C ARG A 33 29.17 -29.28 17.67
N LYS A 34 30.46 -29.54 17.90
CA LYS A 34 30.95 -30.02 19.21
C LYS A 34 31.88 -29.07 19.97
N ASP A 35 32.39 -28.02 19.34
CA ASP A 35 33.27 -27.03 19.99
C ASP A 35 32.58 -25.71 20.37
N ARG A 36 31.24 -25.73 20.46
CA ARG A 36 30.44 -24.55 20.85
C ARG A 36 29.70 -24.75 22.18
N MET A 37 30.25 -25.56 23.09
CA MET A 37 29.69 -25.80 24.42
C MET A 37 30.66 -25.53 25.58
N MET A 38 31.74 -24.75 25.39
CA MET A 38 32.61 -24.38 26.50
C MET A 38 33.32 -23.03 26.27
N VAL A 39 32.61 -21.90 26.38
CA VAL A 39 33.23 -20.61 26.76
C VAL A 39 32.19 -19.74 27.49
N ASN A 40 32.35 -19.68 28.82
CA ASN A 40 32.04 -18.60 29.79
C ASN A 40 30.59 -18.07 29.82
N VAL A 41 29.77 -18.27 30.86
CA VAL A 41 29.95 -17.95 32.30
C VAL A 41 30.67 -16.62 32.52
N ASP A 42 30.02 -15.54 32.10
CA ASP A 42 30.14 -14.22 32.72
C ASP A 42 28.73 -13.62 32.80
N ASN A 43 28.01 -14.05 33.84
CA ASN A 43 26.68 -13.61 34.20
C ASN A 43 26.79 -12.29 35.02
N GLY A 44 27.48 -11.30 34.46
CA GLY A 44 27.67 -9.98 35.05
C GLY A 44 26.84 -8.95 34.29
N LEU A 45 25.82 -8.39 34.94
CA LEU A 45 24.90 -7.38 34.42
C LEU A 45 23.85 -7.92 33.43
N GLN A 46 22.98 -8.79 33.95
CA GLN A 46 21.56 -8.50 33.74
C GLN A 46 21.32 -7.09 34.28
N ALA A 47 21.43 -6.09 33.42
CA ALA A 47 20.58 -4.93 33.56
C ALA A 47 19.16 -5.48 33.44
N GLN A 48 18.63 -5.88 34.60
CA GLN A 48 17.20 -5.94 34.84
C GLN A 48 16.70 -4.58 34.39
N SER A 49 16.28 -4.48 33.13
CA SER A 49 15.47 -3.38 32.67
C SER A 49 14.13 -3.60 33.34
N GLY A 50 14.07 -3.22 34.61
CA GLY A 50 12.82 -3.11 35.33
C GLY A 50 11.88 -2.19 34.53
N PRO A 51 10.57 -2.34 34.70
CA PRO A 51 9.57 -1.54 33.99
C PRO A 51 9.67 0.00 34.24
N GLU A 52 10.63 0.48 35.03
CA GLU A 52 10.77 1.88 35.48
C GLU A 52 11.74 2.77 34.69
N ALA A 53 12.46 2.26 33.67
CA ALA A 53 13.48 3.04 32.96
C ALA A 53 13.08 3.53 31.55
N TRP A 54 11.80 3.76 31.28
CA TRP A 54 11.40 4.53 30.09
C TRP A 54 11.80 6.00 30.29
N GLY A 55 13.00 6.36 29.83
CA GLY A 55 13.53 7.70 29.95
C GLY A 55 12.85 8.70 29.01
N ALA A 56 12.99 10.00 29.32
CA ALA A 56 12.51 11.08 28.45
C ALA A 56 13.05 10.98 27.01
N GLU A 57 14.26 10.42 26.81
CA GLU A 57 14.84 10.21 25.49
C GLU A 57 14.07 9.17 24.66
N ASP A 58 13.62 8.07 25.29
CA ASP A 58 12.83 7.03 24.61
C ASP A 58 11.47 7.56 24.21
N ALA A 59 10.84 8.36 25.06
CA ALA A 59 9.58 9.05 24.74
C ALA A 59 9.74 10.00 23.54
N LEU A 60 10.82 10.78 23.48
CA LEU A 60 11.12 11.66 22.34
C LEU A 60 11.40 10.87 21.05
N ARG A 61 12.13 9.75 21.15
CA ARG A 61 12.42 8.87 20.02
C ARG A 61 11.14 8.20 19.49
N ALA A 62 10.29 7.72 20.39
CA ALA A 62 8.98 7.16 20.06
C ALA A 62 8.08 8.21 19.39
N GLY A 63 8.04 9.44 19.92
CA GLY A 63 7.29 10.54 19.33
C GLY A 63 7.72 10.87 17.90
N ARG A 64 9.03 10.97 17.64
CA ARG A 64 9.57 11.20 16.29
C ARG A 64 9.19 10.09 15.30
N ARG A 65 9.28 8.82 15.73
CA ARG A 65 8.87 7.67 14.90
C ARG A 65 7.37 7.68 14.62
N ALA A 66 6.55 7.98 15.63
CA ALA A 66 5.10 8.06 15.47
C ALA A 66 4.71 9.16 14.48
N GLU A 67 5.33 10.34 14.57
CA GLU A 67 5.09 11.44 13.63
C GLU A 67 5.51 11.09 12.20
N GLN A 68 6.68 10.46 12.02
CA GLN A 68 7.11 9.97 10.72
C GLN A 68 6.13 8.94 10.14
N ALA A 69 5.69 7.97 10.95
CA ALA A 69 4.73 6.96 10.53
C ALA A 69 3.39 7.59 10.10
N ARG A 70 2.91 8.61 10.82
CA ARG A 70 1.70 9.37 10.46
C ARG A 70 1.84 10.06 9.10
N ARG A 71 2.96 10.74 8.85
CA ARG A 71 3.21 11.39 7.56
C ARG A 71 3.21 10.40 6.41
N LEU A 72 3.86 9.25 6.60
CA LEU A 72 3.90 8.18 5.61
C LEU A 72 2.50 7.60 5.36
N ALA A 73 1.72 7.36 6.41
CA ALA A 73 0.35 6.87 6.29
C ALA A 73 -0.55 7.85 5.51
N ARG A 74 -0.48 9.15 5.81
CA ARG A 74 -1.23 10.18 5.06
C ARG A 74 -0.79 10.27 3.60
N ALA A 75 0.50 10.14 3.32
CA ALA A 75 1.01 10.10 1.96
C ALA A 75 0.50 8.86 1.20
N ALA A 76 0.52 7.69 1.83
CA ALA A 76 0.00 6.46 1.27
C ALA A 76 -1.51 6.55 0.99
N GLN A 77 -2.29 7.12 1.91
CA GLN A 77 -3.72 7.35 1.71
C GLN A 77 -4.02 8.28 0.52
N ARG A 78 -3.27 9.39 0.38
CA ARG A 78 -3.41 10.27 -0.79
C ARG A 78 -3.05 9.57 -2.09
N SER A 79 -1.96 8.80 -2.08
CA SER A 79 -1.54 8.03 -3.26
C SER A 79 -2.58 6.98 -3.66
N ALA A 80 -3.14 6.25 -2.67
CA ALA A 80 -4.22 5.30 -2.92
C ALA A 80 -5.49 5.99 -3.45
N ALA A 81 -5.84 7.18 -2.94
CA ALA A 81 -6.96 7.96 -3.48
C ALA A 81 -6.75 8.32 -4.96
N SER A 82 -5.55 8.79 -5.35
CA SER A 82 -5.24 9.08 -6.75
C SER A 82 -5.28 7.84 -7.64
N SER A 83 -4.85 6.68 -7.13
CA SER A 83 -4.95 5.41 -7.88
C SER A 83 -6.40 5.01 -8.15
N LEU A 84 -7.30 5.25 -7.20
CA LEU A 84 -8.73 4.98 -7.36
C LEU A 84 -9.39 5.94 -8.35
N ASP A 85 -8.98 7.22 -8.41
CA ASP A 85 -9.48 8.13 -9.46
C ASP A 85 -9.12 7.61 -10.86
N ILE A 86 -7.87 7.17 -11.05
CA ILE A 86 -7.41 6.59 -12.32
C ILE A 86 -8.20 5.32 -12.67
N SER A 87 -8.49 4.49 -11.66
CA SER A 87 -9.32 3.28 -11.82
C SER A 87 -10.75 3.63 -12.24
N ALA A 88 -11.36 4.65 -11.60
CA ALA A 88 -12.68 5.14 -11.95
C ALA A 88 -12.74 5.64 -13.40
N ASP A 89 -11.75 6.41 -13.84
CA ASP A 89 -11.66 6.91 -15.23
C ASP A 89 -11.49 5.76 -16.23
N SER A 90 -10.77 4.70 -15.85
CA SER A 90 -10.65 3.47 -16.65
C SER A 90 -11.99 2.76 -16.82
N HIS A 91 -12.74 2.63 -15.72
CA HIS A 91 -14.08 2.07 -15.72
C HIS A 91 -15.05 2.88 -16.57
N GLU A 92 -15.02 4.21 -16.50
CA GLU A 92 -15.86 5.05 -17.38
C GLU A 92 -15.52 4.91 -18.86
N ARG A 93 -14.22 4.87 -19.21
CA ARG A 93 -13.81 4.60 -20.59
C ARG A 93 -14.31 3.24 -21.09
N THR A 94 -14.29 2.23 -20.24
CA THR A 94 -14.79 0.90 -20.57
C THR A 94 -16.32 0.89 -20.70
N ALA A 95 -17.03 1.60 -19.82
CA ALA A 95 -18.48 1.77 -19.94
C ALA A 95 -18.86 2.43 -21.27
N ASN A 96 -18.15 3.50 -21.65
CA ASN A 96 -18.38 4.20 -22.91
C ASN A 96 -18.11 3.29 -24.11
N ALA A 97 -17.06 2.46 -24.08
CA ALA A 97 -16.80 1.48 -25.14
C ALA A 97 -17.93 0.46 -25.29
N TYR A 98 -18.54 0.01 -24.19
CA TYR A 98 -19.70 -0.86 -24.24
C TYR A 98 -20.96 -0.16 -24.76
N ASP A 99 -21.19 1.11 -24.40
CA ASP A 99 -22.29 1.88 -24.97
C ASP A 99 -22.13 2.06 -26.50
N GLU A 100 -20.91 2.31 -26.99
CA GLU A 100 -20.65 2.34 -28.43
C GLU A 100 -20.88 0.97 -29.10
N ALA A 101 -20.49 -0.12 -28.44
CA ALA A 101 -20.78 -1.47 -28.93
C ALA A 101 -22.29 -1.72 -29.00
N ALA A 102 -23.06 -1.28 -28.01
CA ALA A 102 -24.52 -1.37 -27.98
C ALA A 102 -25.19 -0.61 -29.14
N ARG A 103 -24.62 0.53 -29.54
CA ARG A 103 -25.11 1.32 -30.68
C ARG A 103 -24.83 0.63 -32.02
N ARG A 104 -23.73 -0.13 -32.11
CA ARG A 104 -23.32 -0.83 -33.35
C ARG A 104 -24.00 -2.20 -33.51
N ASP A 105 -24.20 -2.93 -32.41
CA ASP A 105 -24.81 -4.26 -32.40
C ASP A 105 -26.17 -4.24 -31.71
N GLY A 106 -27.22 -4.01 -32.50
CA GLY A 106 -28.60 -3.97 -32.03
C GLY A 106 -29.13 -5.29 -31.45
N ARG A 107 -28.53 -6.45 -31.80
CA ARG A 107 -29.00 -7.75 -31.30
C ARG A 107 -28.58 -8.01 -29.85
N ARG A 108 -27.45 -7.43 -29.44
CA ARG A 108 -26.87 -7.58 -28.09
C ARG A 108 -26.82 -6.26 -27.33
N ALA A 109 -27.53 -5.24 -27.80
CA ALA A 109 -27.50 -3.90 -27.25
C ALA A 109 -27.77 -3.87 -25.74
N ASP A 110 -28.74 -4.64 -25.27
CA ASP A 110 -29.10 -4.66 -23.84
C ASP A 110 -28.04 -5.36 -22.98
N GLU A 111 -27.38 -6.41 -23.50
CA GLU A 111 -26.25 -7.04 -22.81
C GLU A 111 -25.09 -6.04 -22.65
N TRP A 112 -24.77 -5.30 -23.72
CA TRP A 112 -23.71 -4.30 -23.71
C TRP A 112 -24.02 -3.14 -22.77
N ARG A 113 -25.26 -2.62 -22.79
CA ARG A 113 -25.72 -1.60 -21.83
C ARG A 113 -25.62 -2.10 -20.39
N GLY A 114 -26.01 -3.35 -20.13
CA GLY A 114 -25.86 -3.96 -18.81
C GLY A 114 -24.41 -4.00 -18.33
N ARG A 115 -23.45 -4.29 -19.23
CA ARG A 115 -22.01 -4.20 -18.91
C ARG A 115 -21.55 -2.77 -18.67
N ALA A 116 -22.03 -1.81 -19.46
CA ALA A 116 -21.70 -0.40 -19.27
C ALA A 116 -22.17 0.12 -17.90
N VAL A 117 -23.38 -0.23 -17.47
CA VAL A 117 -23.92 0.11 -16.15
C VAL A 117 -23.01 -0.41 -15.03
N ARG A 118 -22.60 -1.68 -15.07
CA ARG A 118 -21.70 -2.25 -14.04
C ARG A 118 -20.37 -1.50 -13.93
N HIS A 119 -19.78 -1.11 -15.07
CA HIS A 119 -18.55 -0.32 -15.04
C HIS A 119 -18.76 1.08 -14.43
N ARG A 120 -19.91 1.72 -14.67
CA ARG A 120 -20.26 2.99 -14.00
C ARG A 120 -20.43 2.82 -12.49
N GLU A 121 -20.99 1.69 -12.05
CA GLU A 121 -21.11 1.37 -10.62
C GLU A 121 -19.72 1.25 -9.96
N TYR A 122 -18.78 0.54 -10.60
CA TYR A 122 -17.40 0.45 -10.11
C TYR A 122 -16.70 1.81 -10.08
N ALA A 123 -16.86 2.64 -11.12
CA ALA A 123 -16.31 3.99 -11.11
C ALA A 123 -16.86 4.85 -9.96
N ALA A 124 -18.16 4.72 -9.66
CA ALA A 124 -18.79 5.43 -8.55
C ALA A 124 -18.31 4.91 -7.18
N GLU A 125 -18.04 3.61 -7.05
CA GLU A 125 -17.44 3.03 -5.85
C GLU A 125 -16.00 3.51 -5.63
N ASP A 126 -15.17 3.47 -6.67
CA ASP A 126 -13.78 3.94 -6.64
C ASP A 126 -13.71 5.42 -6.20
N ARG A 127 -14.58 6.27 -6.75
CA ARG A 127 -14.66 7.69 -6.33
C ARG A 127 -15.07 7.86 -4.88
N ARG A 128 -16.03 7.05 -4.38
CA ARG A 128 -16.45 7.09 -2.98
C ARG A 128 -15.30 6.66 -2.05
N MET A 129 -14.56 5.62 -2.42
CA MET A 129 -13.38 5.17 -1.67
C MET A 129 -12.25 6.21 -1.72
N ALA A 130 -11.98 6.83 -2.86
CA ALA A 130 -10.98 7.89 -3.01
C ALA A 130 -11.30 9.08 -2.09
N GLN A 131 -12.56 9.54 -2.06
CA GLN A 131 -12.99 10.60 -1.15
C GLN A 131 -12.82 10.22 0.33
N ARG A 132 -13.13 8.96 0.70
CA ARG A 132 -12.91 8.48 2.07
C ARG A 132 -11.44 8.52 2.46
N LEU A 133 -10.55 8.08 1.57
CA LEU A 133 -9.10 8.11 1.80
C LEU A 133 -8.56 9.54 1.94
N ARG A 134 -9.04 10.49 1.14
CA ARG A 134 -8.70 11.91 1.31
C ARG A 134 -9.10 12.43 2.68
N ARG A 135 -10.34 12.17 3.11
CA ARG A 135 -10.81 12.53 4.47
C ARG A 135 -9.93 11.91 5.56
N MET A 136 -9.51 10.65 5.41
CA MET A 136 -8.61 10.00 6.36
C MET A 136 -7.20 10.62 6.38
N ALA A 137 -6.71 11.11 5.24
CA ALA A 137 -5.41 11.76 5.14
C ALA A 137 -5.41 13.19 5.69
N GLU A 138 -6.57 13.86 5.66
CA GLU A 138 -6.78 15.21 6.16
C GLU A 138 -7.11 15.22 7.66
N SER A 139 -7.89 14.23 8.12
CA SER A 139 -8.26 14.13 9.53
C SER A 139 -7.06 13.70 10.36
N ASP A 140 -6.75 14.45 11.42
CA ASP A 140 -5.87 13.92 12.46
C ASP A 140 -6.73 13.13 13.47
N PRO A 141 -6.65 11.80 13.51
CA PRO A 141 -7.51 10.98 14.37
C PRO A 141 -7.29 11.22 15.87
N TRP A 142 -6.31 12.04 16.25
CA TRP A 142 -5.96 12.34 17.63
C TRP A 142 -6.21 13.79 18.07
N GLY A 143 -6.76 14.66 17.21
CA GLY A 143 -7.17 16.02 17.62
C GLY A 143 -6.06 16.91 18.19
N PHE A 144 -4.79 16.56 17.97
CA PHE A 144 -3.64 17.32 18.47
C PHE A 144 -2.93 18.01 17.30
N GLY A 145 -3.58 19.03 16.74
CA GLY A 145 -2.83 20.05 16.00
C GLY A 145 -3.57 20.74 14.85
N ALA A 146 -4.38 21.75 15.19
CA ALA A 146 -4.34 23.09 14.60
C ALA A 146 -5.38 23.98 15.30
N GLY A 147 -4.91 24.88 16.18
CA GLY A 147 -5.55 26.18 16.51
C GLY A 147 -7.00 26.22 17.00
N GLU A 148 -7.15 26.79 18.21
CA GLU A 148 -8.35 27.46 18.74
C GLU A 148 -9.44 26.63 19.47
N ALA A 149 -9.51 26.94 20.77
CA ALA A 149 -10.74 27.24 21.51
C ALA A 149 -11.80 26.14 21.66
N ILE A 150 -11.48 25.04 22.35
CA ILE A 150 -12.50 24.28 23.09
C ILE A 150 -12.00 23.92 24.50
N TRP A 151 -11.53 24.95 25.22
CA TRP A 151 -11.55 24.97 26.69
C TRP A 151 -12.58 26.02 27.13
N SER A 152 -13.81 25.93 26.63
CA SER A 152 -14.95 26.54 27.32
C SER A 152 -15.38 25.59 28.43
N GLY A 153 -14.64 25.68 29.54
CA GLY A 153 -15.01 25.07 30.80
C GLY A 153 -16.37 25.58 31.26
N ARG A 154 -17.44 24.92 30.83
CA ARG A 154 -18.75 25.03 31.46
C ARG A 154 -18.74 24.15 32.71
N ARG A 155 -18.02 24.61 33.74
CA ARG A 155 -18.22 24.15 35.11
C ARG A 155 -19.60 24.63 35.55
N ILE A 156 -20.62 23.81 35.31
CA ILE A 156 -21.87 23.90 36.07
C ILE A 156 -21.60 23.15 37.37
N TYR A 157 -21.02 23.83 38.35
CA TYR A 157 -21.22 23.45 39.74
C TYR A 157 -22.47 24.19 40.19
N GLY A 158 -23.62 23.52 40.06
CA GLY A 158 -24.77 23.80 40.90
C GLY A 158 -24.42 23.32 42.30
N ILE A 159 -24.20 24.27 43.21
CA ILE A 159 -24.26 24.02 44.64
C ILE A 159 -25.65 24.51 45.03
N ASP A 160 -26.48 23.55 45.48
CA ASP A 160 -27.76 23.78 46.14
C ASP A 160 -27.55 24.50 47.48
#